data_AF-A0A7X4ALD9-F1
#
_entry.id   AF-A0A7X4ALD9-F1
#
_cell.length_a   1.000
_cell.length_b   1.000
_cell.length_c   1.000
_cell.angle_alpha   90.00
_cell.angle_beta   90.00
_cell.angle_gamma   90.00
#
_symmetry.space_group_name_H-M   'P 1'
#
loop_
_entity.id
_entity.type
_entity.pdbx_description
1 polymer ?
#
loop_
_entity_poly.entity_id
_entity_poly.type
_entity_poly.pdbx_seq_one_letter_code
_entity_poly.pdbx_strand_id
1 'polypeptide(L)'
;MVARIQKRPGGEMGVVAKVPDQQQASETGNLYDRDFYTWAVQQAAALRRRDFSAVDWENVIEEIETLARTEERSLKSQYARVMEHLLKLQYRGDEENEPVAGWRKSVDQARGEIEEILQESPGLKSKRDEVLARAWHSARRAVIGAFAHHAIAGIKDDSMHLRERKRLTREWSQTLPQVNPYTREQVEDSFWLPERTRAAQRPESCRQPVRKSDGSR
;
A
#
# COMPACT_ATOMS: atom_id res chain seq x y z
N MET A 1 -60.76 46.78 39.01
CA MET A 1 -59.52 46.84 38.20
C MET A 1 -58.40 47.30 39.13
N VAL A 2 -57.49 46.38 39.45
CA VAL A 2 -56.12 46.51 40.03
C VAL A 2 -55.90 47.43 41.27
N ALA A 3 -55.73 46.79 42.42
CA ALA A 3 -54.90 47.19 43.55
C ALA A 3 -53.81 46.09 43.71
N ARG A 4 -52.60 46.24 44.27
CA ARG A 4 -52.02 47.19 45.22
C ARG A 4 -50.49 46.94 45.26
N ILE A 5 -49.79 47.91 45.82
CA ILE A 5 -48.37 48.07 46.21
C ILE A 5 -47.82 46.88 47.05
N GLN A 6 -46.49 46.57 46.97
CA GLN A 6 -45.50 46.47 48.09
C GLN A 6 -44.24 45.60 47.78
N LYS A 7 -43.13 45.91 48.48
CA LYS A 7 -41.71 45.52 48.29
C LYS A 7 -41.29 44.09 48.73
N ARG A 8 -40.17 43.63 48.13
CA ARG A 8 -39.16 42.54 48.42
C ARG A 8 -39.11 42.00 49.88
N PRO A 9 -38.77 40.71 50.18
CA PRO A 9 -37.38 40.17 50.09
C PRO A 9 -37.15 38.62 49.96
N GLY A 10 -35.91 38.20 49.61
CA GLY A 10 -35.12 37.10 50.24
C GLY A 10 -35.39 35.59 50.00
N GLY A 11 -34.35 34.87 49.51
CA GLY A 11 -34.08 33.41 49.68
C GLY A 11 -34.81 32.45 48.72
N GLU A 12 -34.27 31.35 48.18
CA GLU A 12 -33.01 30.62 48.31
C GLU A 12 -32.83 29.70 47.06
N MET A 13 -31.57 29.43 46.73
CA MET A 13 -31.01 28.21 46.11
C MET A 13 -31.79 27.47 45.01
N GLY A 14 -31.28 27.63 43.79
CA GLY A 14 -31.31 26.61 42.76
C GLY A 14 -29.96 26.56 42.06
N VAL A 15 -29.01 25.80 42.61
CA VAL A 15 -27.75 25.47 41.93
C VAL A 15 -28.12 24.62 40.72
N VAL A 16 -28.32 25.25 39.56
CA VAL A 16 -28.30 24.54 38.28
C VAL A 16 -26.84 24.24 38.01
N ALA A 17 -26.39 23.10 38.51
CA ALA A 17 -25.09 22.54 38.17
C ALA A 17 -24.98 22.48 36.65
N LYS A 18 -24.01 23.22 36.14
CA LYS A 18 -23.59 23.25 34.75
C LYS A 18 -23.21 21.82 34.36
N VAL A 19 -23.89 21.29 33.35
CA VAL A 19 -23.55 20.05 32.64
C VAL A 19 -22.05 20.08 32.29
N PRO A 20 -21.24 19.08 32.71
CA PRO A 20 -19.94 18.87 32.14
C PRO A 20 -20.01 17.67 31.17
N ASP A 21 -20.38 17.95 29.93
CA ASP A 21 -20.26 17.03 28.79
C ASP A 21 -19.06 17.46 27.91
N GLN A 22 -17.91 17.60 28.56
CA GLN A 22 -16.67 18.12 27.95
C GLN A 22 -15.42 17.36 28.41
N GLN A 23 -15.54 16.34 29.27
CA GLN A 23 -14.38 15.63 29.85
C GLN A 23 -14.16 14.20 29.34
N GLN A 24 -15.14 13.58 28.66
CA GLN A 24 -14.96 12.22 28.13
C GLN A 24 -14.24 12.17 26.77
N ALA A 25 -14.43 13.20 25.92
CA ALA A 25 -13.77 13.27 24.61
C ALA A 25 -12.23 13.38 24.69
N SER A 26 -11.67 13.85 25.82
CA SER A 26 -10.21 14.02 25.98
C SER A 26 -9.48 12.75 26.44
N GLU A 27 -10.15 11.82 27.14
CA GLU A 27 -9.52 10.59 27.62
C GLU A 27 -9.50 9.50 26.53
N THR A 28 -10.53 9.40 25.69
CA THR A 28 -10.59 8.40 24.60
C THR A 28 -9.58 8.69 23.50
N GLY A 29 -9.43 9.96 23.10
CA GLY A 29 -8.40 10.37 22.14
C GLY A 29 -6.98 10.10 22.64
N ASN A 30 -6.72 10.29 23.95
CA ASN A 30 -5.41 9.95 24.54
C ASN A 30 -5.14 8.44 24.53
N LEU A 31 -6.19 7.61 24.70
CA LEU A 31 -6.05 6.16 24.67
C LEU A 31 -5.87 5.63 23.25
N TYR A 32 -6.53 6.22 22.25
CA TYR A 32 -6.32 5.90 20.83
C TYR A 32 -4.83 5.97 20.44
N ASP A 33 -4.17 7.07 20.79
CA ASP A 33 -2.75 7.28 20.43
C ASP A 33 -1.78 6.37 21.20
N ARG A 34 -2.12 5.99 22.44
CA ARG A 34 -1.19 5.32 23.37
C ARG A 34 -1.37 3.81 23.44
N ASP A 35 -2.60 3.33 23.28
CA ASP A 35 -2.98 1.91 23.30
C ASP A 35 -4.20 1.68 22.41
N PHE A 36 -3.94 1.71 21.10
CA PHE A 36 -4.94 1.48 20.06
C PHE A 36 -5.73 0.18 20.27
N TYR A 37 -5.07 -0.90 20.71
CA TYR A 37 -5.73 -2.20 20.91
C TYR A 37 -6.81 -2.09 21.98
N THR A 38 -6.45 -1.57 23.16
CA THR A 38 -7.42 -1.41 24.26
C THR A 38 -8.53 -0.43 23.86
N TRP A 39 -8.20 0.67 23.20
CA TRP A 39 -9.18 1.60 22.66
C TRP A 39 -10.16 0.90 21.70
N ALA A 40 -9.68 0.15 20.71
CA ALA A 40 -10.52 -0.50 19.71
C ALA A 40 -11.48 -1.53 20.32
N VAL A 41 -11.00 -2.31 21.30
CA VAL A 41 -11.83 -3.27 22.04
C VAL A 41 -12.92 -2.55 22.84
N GLN A 42 -12.60 -1.42 23.47
CA GLN A 42 -13.57 -0.61 24.22
C GLN A 42 -14.63 0.00 23.29
N GLN A 43 -14.23 0.56 22.15
CA GLN A 43 -15.16 1.12 21.16
C GLN A 43 -16.10 0.04 20.60
N ALA A 44 -15.58 -1.15 20.27
CA ALA A 44 -16.41 -2.28 19.85
C ALA A 44 -17.39 -2.72 20.95
N ALA A 45 -16.99 -2.68 22.22
CA ALA A 45 -17.88 -3.00 23.33
C ALA A 45 -18.98 -1.95 23.54
N ALA A 46 -18.66 -0.65 23.42
CA ALA A 46 -19.64 0.44 23.48
C ALA A 46 -20.69 0.32 22.36
N LEU A 47 -20.25 0.07 21.12
CA LEU A 47 -21.13 -0.15 19.97
C LEU A 47 -22.06 -1.37 20.18
N ARG A 48 -21.54 -2.49 20.69
CA ARG A 48 -22.36 -3.69 21.00
C ARG A 48 -23.42 -3.42 22.05
N ARG A 49 -23.12 -2.59 23.05
CA ARG A 49 -24.08 -2.18 24.10
C ARG A 49 -25.01 -1.04 23.65
N ARG A 50 -24.83 -0.49 22.44
CA ARG A 50 -25.53 0.69 21.93
C ARG A 50 -25.36 1.93 22.82
N ASP A 51 -24.22 2.01 23.51
CA ASP A 51 -23.85 3.17 24.33
C ASP A 51 -23.15 4.20 23.44
N PHE A 52 -23.94 4.94 22.66
CA PHE A 52 -23.43 5.88 21.65
C PHE A 52 -22.74 7.10 22.25
N SER A 53 -22.97 7.40 23.55
CA SER A 53 -22.25 8.45 24.29
C SER A 53 -20.78 8.10 24.53
N ALA A 54 -20.45 6.81 24.63
CA ALA A 54 -19.08 6.36 24.85
C ALA A 54 -18.29 6.11 23.56
N VAL A 55 -18.90 6.32 22.39
CA VAL A 55 -18.26 6.10 21.08
C VAL A 55 -17.48 7.34 20.66
N ASP A 56 -16.20 7.13 20.40
CA ASP A 56 -15.32 8.11 19.79
C ASP A 56 -15.53 8.13 18.27
N TRP A 57 -16.55 8.86 17.83
CA TRP A 57 -17.04 8.80 16.45
C TRP A 57 -16.02 9.22 15.41
N GLU A 58 -15.21 10.25 15.68
CA GLU A 58 -14.21 10.75 14.74
C GLU A 58 -13.17 9.66 14.44
N ASN A 59 -12.56 9.10 15.49
CA ASN A 59 -11.55 8.06 15.36
C ASN A 59 -12.14 6.74 14.81
N VAL A 60 -13.35 6.34 15.22
CA VAL A 60 -13.99 5.12 14.70
C VAL A 60 -14.30 5.22 13.20
N ILE A 61 -14.81 6.37 12.74
CA ILE A 61 -15.08 6.59 11.31
C ILE A 61 -13.76 6.54 10.53
N GLU A 62 -12.72 7.23 11.01
CA GLU A 62 -11.40 7.22 10.38
C GLU A 62 -10.83 5.80 10.26
N GLU A 63 -10.95 4.98 11.30
CA GLU A 63 -10.47 3.60 11.27
C GLU A 63 -11.23 2.72 10.28
N ILE A 64 -12.55 2.89 10.16
CA ILE A 64 -13.35 2.15 9.16
C ILE A 64 -12.94 2.55 7.74
N GLU A 65 -12.75 3.85 7.48
CA GLU A 65 -12.27 4.32 6.19
C GLU A 65 -10.85 3.85 5.91
N THR A 66 -9.98 3.83 6.92
CA THR A 66 -8.62 3.33 6.82
C THR A 66 -8.57 1.83 6.54
N LEU A 67 -9.46 1.04 7.15
CA LEU A 67 -9.60 -0.38 6.86
C LEU A 67 -9.99 -0.59 5.39
N ALA A 68 -11.01 0.12 4.90
CA ALA A 68 -11.43 0.04 3.50
C ALA A 68 -10.30 0.44 2.52
N ARG A 69 -9.52 1.49 2.85
CA ARG A 69 -8.33 1.89 2.06
C ARG A 69 -7.22 0.85 2.13
N THR A 70 -7.08 0.13 3.23
CA THR A 70 -6.04 -0.89 3.42
C THR A 70 -6.32 -2.11 2.54
N GLU A 71 -7.57 -2.58 2.49
CA GLU A 71 -7.98 -3.65 1.57
C GLU A 71 -7.67 -3.31 0.10
N GLU A 72 -8.01 -2.09 -0.32
CA GLU A 72 -7.70 -1.60 -1.67
C GLU A 72 -6.18 -1.52 -1.94
N ARG A 73 -5.39 -1.11 -0.93
CA ARG A 73 -3.92 -1.06 -1.01
C ARG A 73 -3.30 -2.46 -1.06
N SER A 74 -3.87 -3.44 -0.36
CA SER A 74 -3.46 -4.84 -0.41
C SER A 74 -3.65 -5.39 -1.83
N LEU A 75 -4.82 -5.20 -2.42
CA LEU A 75 -5.10 -5.58 -3.82
C LEU A 75 -4.11 -4.92 -4.79
N LYS A 76 -3.90 -3.60 -4.65
CA LYS A 76 -2.92 -2.85 -5.45
C LYS A 76 -1.51 -3.43 -5.35
N SER A 77 -1.11 -3.81 -4.14
CA SER A 77 0.23 -4.35 -3.87
C SER A 77 0.41 -5.71 -4.53
N GLN A 78 -0.60 -6.58 -4.48
CA GLN A 78 -0.53 -7.88 -5.15
C GLN A 78 -0.52 -7.74 -6.68
N TYR A 79 -1.35 -6.86 -7.26
CA TYR A 79 -1.25 -6.56 -8.70
C TYR A 79 0.13 -6.04 -9.10
N ALA A 80 0.73 -5.16 -8.28
CA ALA A 80 2.06 -4.65 -8.53
C ALA A 80 3.10 -5.78 -8.52
N ARG A 81 3.00 -6.72 -7.58
CA ARG A 81 3.88 -7.89 -7.48
C ARG A 81 3.74 -8.80 -8.70
N VAL A 82 2.52 -9.11 -9.13
CA VAL A 82 2.30 -9.91 -10.35
C VAL A 82 2.98 -9.25 -11.54
N MET A 83 2.66 -7.99 -11.83
CA MET A 83 3.24 -7.27 -12.97
C MET A 83 4.76 -7.11 -12.88
N GLU A 84 5.31 -6.91 -11.67
CA GLU A 84 6.75 -6.87 -11.45
C GLU A 84 7.42 -8.17 -11.91
N HIS A 85 6.88 -9.31 -11.50
CA HIS A 85 7.47 -10.60 -11.84
C HIS A 85 7.19 -11.01 -13.29
N LEU A 86 6.04 -10.65 -13.86
CA LEU A 86 5.78 -10.82 -15.30
C LEU A 86 6.79 -10.02 -16.14
N LEU A 87 7.08 -8.77 -15.77
CA LEU A 87 8.11 -7.96 -16.41
C LEU A 87 9.50 -8.59 -16.26
N LYS A 88 9.86 -9.10 -15.07
CA LYS A 88 11.12 -9.81 -14.87
C LYS A 88 11.22 -11.02 -15.79
N LEU A 89 10.16 -11.84 -15.86
CA LEU A 89 10.09 -12.98 -16.76
C LEU A 89 10.24 -12.57 -18.23
N GLN A 90 9.58 -11.49 -18.65
CA GLN A 90 9.60 -11.01 -20.03
C GLN A 90 10.95 -10.41 -20.43
N TYR A 91 11.58 -9.61 -19.56
CA TYR A 91 12.77 -8.80 -19.89
C TYR A 91 14.10 -9.36 -19.35
N ARG A 92 14.11 -10.51 -18.69
CA ARG A 92 15.34 -11.14 -18.18
C ARG A 92 16.43 -11.33 -19.23
N GLY A 93 17.68 -11.32 -18.76
CA GLY A 93 18.86 -11.63 -19.57
C GLY A 93 18.86 -13.08 -20.07
N ASP A 94 19.92 -13.46 -20.78
CA ASP A 94 20.17 -14.85 -21.19
C ASP A 94 21.04 -15.61 -20.18
N GLU A 95 21.32 -15.00 -19.03
CA GLU A 95 22.11 -15.63 -17.98
C GLU A 95 21.39 -16.88 -17.44
N GLU A 96 22.11 -18.01 -17.40
CA GLU A 96 21.57 -19.30 -16.96
C GLU A 96 21.11 -19.28 -15.49
N ASN A 97 21.57 -18.31 -14.70
CA ASN A 97 21.33 -18.24 -13.25
C ASN A 97 20.14 -17.35 -12.85
N GLU A 98 19.35 -16.83 -13.79
CA GLU A 98 18.17 -16.03 -13.46
C GLU A 98 17.16 -16.88 -12.67
N PRO A 99 16.59 -16.38 -11.55
CA PRO A 99 15.70 -17.15 -10.67
C PRO A 99 14.27 -17.26 -11.23
N VAL A 100 14.14 -17.78 -12.46
CA VAL A 100 12.88 -17.88 -13.22
C VAL A 100 11.80 -18.65 -12.45
N ALA A 101 12.17 -19.77 -11.81
CA ALA A 101 11.25 -20.55 -11.00
C ALA A 101 10.73 -19.75 -9.78
N GLY A 102 11.61 -18.96 -9.16
CA GLY A 102 11.25 -18.07 -8.06
C GLY A 102 10.25 -17.00 -8.49
N TRP A 103 10.47 -16.35 -9.64
CA TRP A 103 9.54 -15.35 -10.16
C TRP A 103 8.19 -15.93 -10.56
N ARG A 104 8.14 -17.13 -11.16
CA ARG A 104 6.88 -17.83 -11.44
C ARG A 104 6.10 -18.11 -10.16
N LYS A 105 6.78 -18.66 -9.15
CA LYS A 105 6.17 -18.89 -7.83
C LYS A 105 5.61 -17.60 -7.22
N SER A 106 6.33 -16.48 -7.37
CA SER A 106 5.85 -15.18 -6.87
C SER A 106 4.64 -14.66 -7.64
N VAL A 107 4.53 -14.92 -8.95
CA VAL A 107 3.32 -14.63 -9.73
C VAL A 107 2.14 -15.45 -9.21
N ASP A 108 2.32 -16.76 -9.08
CA ASP A 108 1.24 -17.67 -8.66
C ASP A 108 0.74 -17.32 -7.25
N GLN A 109 1.66 -17.06 -6.32
CA GLN A 109 1.29 -16.63 -4.97
C GLN A 109 0.51 -15.32 -4.99
N ALA A 110 1.00 -14.30 -5.71
CA ALA A 110 0.32 -13.01 -5.74
C ALA A 110 -1.05 -13.07 -6.44
N ARG A 111 -1.23 -13.96 -7.43
CA ARG A 111 -2.54 -14.24 -8.04
C ARG A 111 -3.50 -14.90 -7.06
N GLY A 112 -3.05 -15.90 -6.28
CA GLY A 112 -3.86 -16.51 -5.24
C GLY A 112 -4.32 -15.49 -4.19
N GLU A 113 -3.41 -14.62 -3.74
CA GLU A 113 -3.74 -13.55 -2.79
C GLU A 113 -4.73 -12.52 -3.38
N ILE A 114 -4.65 -12.21 -4.69
CA ILE A 114 -5.66 -11.37 -5.36
C ILE A 114 -7.03 -12.05 -5.31
N GLU A 115 -7.09 -13.35 -5.58
CA GLU A 115 -8.33 -14.11 -5.54
C GLU A 115 -8.94 -14.09 -4.14
N GLU A 116 -8.15 -14.38 -3.10
CA GLU A 116 -8.58 -14.36 -1.70
C GLU A 116 -9.12 -12.98 -1.29
N ILE A 117 -8.36 -11.90 -1.58
CA ILE A 117 -8.81 -10.52 -1.30
C ILE A 117 -10.14 -10.21 -1.97
N LEU A 118 -10.33 -10.63 -3.23
CA LEU A 118 -11.59 -10.37 -3.96
C LEU A 118 -12.75 -11.26 -3.50
N GLN A 119 -12.47 -12.41 -2.90
CA GLN A 119 -13.48 -13.26 -2.26
C GLN A 119 -13.94 -12.66 -0.92
N GLU A 120 -13.00 -12.20 -0.09
CA GLU A 120 -13.27 -11.58 1.22
C GLU A 120 -13.87 -10.17 1.10
N SER A 121 -13.46 -9.42 0.06
CA SER A 121 -13.93 -8.06 -0.22
C SER A 121 -14.59 -7.94 -1.61
N PRO A 122 -15.81 -8.50 -1.82
CA PRO A 122 -16.48 -8.46 -3.13
C PRO A 122 -16.70 -7.05 -3.70
N GLY A 123 -16.80 -6.03 -2.83
CA GLY A 123 -16.92 -4.63 -3.24
C GLY A 123 -15.72 -4.10 -4.03
N LEU A 124 -14.54 -4.74 -3.93
CA LEU A 124 -13.35 -4.37 -4.71
C LEU A 124 -13.41 -4.88 -6.15
N LYS A 125 -14.32 -5.81 -6.50
CA LYS A 125 -14.40 -6.39 -7.85
C LYS A 125 -14.67 -5.34 -8.92
N SER A 126 -15.46 -4.31 -8.62
CA SER A 126 -15.73 -3.20 -9.54
C SER A 126 -14.55 -2.24 -9.72
N LYS A 127 -13.58 -2.25 -8.81
CA LYS A 127 -12.40 -1.36 -8.81
C LYS A 127 -11.16 -1.99 -9.44
N ARG A 128 -11.20 -3.25 -9.85
CA ARG A 128 -10.02 -4.03 -10.30
C ARG A 128 -9.20 -3.31 -11.37
N ASP A 129 -9.85 -2.79 -12.40
CA ASP A 129 -9.17 -2.12 -13.51
C ASP A 129 -8.48 -0.83 -13.07
N GLU A 130 -9.14 -0.04 -12.22
CA GLU A 130 -8.58 1.18 -11.65
C GLU A 130 -7.37 0.87 -10.73
N VAL A 131 -7.52 -0.14 -9.88
CA VAL A 131 -6.46 -0.55 -8.94
C VAL A 131 -5.26 -1.11 -9.71
N LEU A 132 -5.49 -1.93 -10.74
CA LEU A 132 -4.47 -2.47 -11.62
C LEU A 132 -3.71 -1.33 -12.34
N ALA A 133 -4.42 -0.36 -12.90
CA ALA A 133 -3.81 0.80 -13.55
C ALA A 133 -2.92 1.59 -12.59
N ARG A 134 -3.36 1.81 -11.35
CA ARG A 134 -2.54 2.49 -10.32
C ARG A 134 -1.36 1.63 -9.83
N ALA A 135 -1.48 0.30 -9.87
CA ALA A 135 -0.43 -0.62 -9.46
C ALA A 135 0.76 -0.64 -10.45
N TRP A 136 0.51 -0.35 -11.73
CA TRP A 136 1.52 -0.36 -12.79
C TRP A 136 2.77 0.46 -12.46
N HIS A 137 2.60 1.70 -11.96
CA HIS A 137 3.73 2.55 -11.62
C HIS A 137 4.62 1.96 -10.52
N SER A 138 4.01 1.26 -9.55
CA SER A 138 4.76 0.57 -8.49
C SER A 138 5.54 -0.61 -9.06
N ALA A 139 4.90 -1.47 -9.86
CA ALA A 139 5.53 -2.62 -10.51
C ALA A 139 6.73 -2.20 -11.36
N ARG A 140 6.52 -1.23 -12.25
CA ARG A 140 7.55 -0.71 -13.15
C ARG A 140 8.75 -0.14 -12.40
N ARG A 141 8.52 0.67 -11.34
CA ARG A 141 9.61 1.18 -10.50
C ARG A 141 10.38 0.08 -9.79
N ALA A 142 9.68 -0.94 -9.27
CA ALA A 142 10.31 -2.07 -8.59
C ALA A 142 11.25 -2.83 -9.53
N VAL A 143 10.82 -3.11 -10.76
CA VAL A 143 11.65 -3.78 -11.79
C VAL A 143 12.87 -2.94 -12.16
N ILE A 144 12.71 -1.65 -12.41
CA ILE A 144 13.83 -0.74 -12.72
C ILE A 144 14.89 -0.79 -11.61
N GLY A 145 14.45 -0.69 -10.35
CA GLY A 145 15.34 -0.77 -9.20
C GLY A 145 16.02 -2.12 -9.06
N ALA A 146 15.26 -3.21 -9.22
CA ALA A 146 15.76 -4.57 -9.11
C ALA A 146 16.83 -4.87 -10.17
N PHE A 147 16.60 -4.52 -11.44
CA PHE A 147 17.56 -4.76 -12.50
C PHE A 147 18.79 -3.86 -12.39
N ALA A 148 18.62 -2.58 -12.04
CA ALA A 148 19.75 -1.69 -11.81
C ALA A 148 20.62 -2.17 -10.63
N HIS A 149 20.02 -2.72 -9.58
CA HIS A 149 20.74 -3.32 -8.45
C HIS A 149 21.47 -4.60 -8.86
N HIS A 150 20.79 -5.52 -9.55
CA HIS A 150 21.37 -6.81 -9.93
C HIS A 150 22.63 -6.64 -10.80
N ALA A 151 22.58 -5.72 -11.77
CA ALA A 151 23.71 -5.45 -12.67
C ALA A 151 24.96 -4.88 -11.98
N ILE A 152 24.85 -4.32 -10.78
CA ILE A 152 25.97 -3.73 -10.02
C ILE A 152 26.38 -4.53 -8.79
N ALA A 153 25.73 -5.66 -8.50
CA ALA A 153 25.93 -6.45 -7.28
C ALA A 153 27.38 -6.95 -7.08
N GLY A 154 28.22 -6.87 -8.10
CA GLY A 154 29.65 -7.21 -8.05
C GLY A 154 30.63 -6.03 -7.94
N ILE A 155 30.16 -4.78 -7.88
CA ILE A 155 31.00 -3.57 -7.82
C ILE A 155 31.32 -3.23 -6.36
N LYS A 156 32.61 -3.11 -6.02
CA LYS A 156 33.07 -2.81 -4.65
C LYS A 156 33.34 -1.33 -4.37
N ASP A 157 33.43 -0.49 -5.40
CA ASP A 157 33.64 0.96 -5.29
C ASP A 157 32.29 1.68 -5.13
N ASP A 158 32.03 2.26 -3.96
CA ASP A 158 30.78 2.94 -3.61
C ASP A 158 30.46 4.15 -4.52
N SER A 159 31.50 4.87 -4.96
CA SER A 159 31.36 6.06 -5.81
C SER A 159 30.97 5.68 -7.24
N MET A 160 31.57 4.59 -7.75
CA MET A 160 31.21 3.96 -9.02
C MET A 160 29.83 3.32 -8.93
N HIS A 161 29.51 2.66 -7.82
CA HIS A 161 28.22 2.00 -7.58
C HIS A 161 27.04 2.97 -7.71
N LEU A 162 27.12 4.18 -7.16
CA LEU A 162 26.03 5.16 -7.28
C LEU A 162 25.89 5.73 -8.71
N ARG A 163 26.99 6.08 -9.38
CA ARG A 163 26.94 6.61 -10.76
C ARG A 163 26.37 5.56 -11.71
N GLU A 164 26.81 4.32 -11.56
CA GLU A 164 26.38 3.21 -12.39
C GLU A 164 24.91 2.85 -12.16
N ARG A 165 24.49 2.78 -10.88
CA ARG A 165 23.09 2.59 -10.52
C ARG A 165 22.19 3.65 -11.16
N LYS A 166 22.59 4.92 -11.14
CA LYS A 166 21.82 6.02 -11.76
C LYS A 166 21.73 5.86 -13.28
N ARG A 167 22.84 5.49 -13.94
CA ARG A 167 22.85 5.24 -15.39
C ARG A 167 21.90 4.10 -15.77
N LEU A 168 22.01 2.96 -15.09
CA LEU A 168 21.19 1.77 -15.33
C LEU A 168 19.71 2.03 -15.02
N THR A 169 19.42 2.77 -13.94
CA THR A 169 18.03 3.18 -13.61
C THR A 169 17.41 3.96 -14.78
N ARG A 170 18.18 4.89 -15.38
CA ARG A 170 17.73 5.68 -16.52
C ARG A 170 17.51 4.81 -17.76
N GLU A 171 18.45 3.92 -18.06
CA GLU A 171 18.38 3.00 -19.21
C GLU A 171 17.14 2.08 -19.12
N TRP A 172 16.92 1.45 -17.97
CA TRP A 172 15.75 0.60 -17.73
C TRP A 172 14.44 1.40 -17.77
N SER A 173 14.43 2.64 -17.26
CA SER A 173 13.26 3.52 -17.38
C SER A 173 12.97 3.97 -18.81
N GLN A 174 13.95 3.93 -19.72
CA GLN A 174 13.71 4.23 -21.14
C GLN A 174 13.25 2.99 -21.91
N THR A 175 13.75 1.82 -21.53
CA THR A 175 13.46 0.56 -22.23
C THR A 175 12.12 -0.05 -21.83
N LEU A 176 11.77 -0.05 -20.55
CA LEU A 176 10.51 -0.66 -20.12
C LEU A 176 9.29 0.15 -20.60
N PRO A 177 8.18 -0.53 -20.93
CA PRO A 177 6.94 0.12 -21.36
C PRO A 177 6.54 1.27 -20.42
N GLN A 178 6.01 2.36 -20.95
CA GLN A 178 5.53 3.48 -20.12
C GLN A 178 4.13 3.22 -19.59
N VAL A 179 3.31 2.52 -20.37
CA VAL A 179 1.96 2.07 -20.03
C VAL A 179 1.98 0.57 -19.74
N ASN A 180 1.01 0.11 -18.96
CA ASN A 180 0.87 -1.31 -18.63
C ASN A 180 0.67 -2.12 -19.93
N PRO A 181 1.57 -3.07 -20.28
CA PRO A 181 1.44 -3.89 -21.48
C PRO A 181 0.49 -5.08 -21.30
N TYR A 182 0.00 -5.34 -20.07
CA TYR A 182 -0.82 -6.49 -19.75
C TYR A 182 -2.28 -6.11 -19.53
N THR A 183 -3.19 -6.91 -20.04
CA THR A 183 -4.61 -6.79 -19.68
C THR A 183 -4.85 -7.32 -18.27
N ARG A 184 -5.98 -6.96 -17.66
CA ARG A 184 -6.38 -7.52 -16.37
C ARG A 184 -6.49 -9.05 -16.44
N GLU A 185 -7.09 -9.56 -17.52
CA GLU A 185 -7.27 -10.99 -17.75
C GLU A 185 -5.91 -11.72 -17.77
N GLN A 186 -4.91 -11.17 -18.45
CA GLN A 186 -3.55 -11.73 -18.46
C GLN A 186 -2.88 -11.70 -17.08
N VAL A 187 -3.06 -10.60 -16.35
CA VAL A 187 -2.49 -10.45 -15.00
C VAL A 187 -3.09 -11.47 -14.04
N GLU A 188 -4.36 -11.82 -14.20
CA GLU A 188 -5.09 -12.70 -13.27
C GLU A 188 -5.16 -14.16 -13.73
N ASP A 189 -4.89 -14.45 -15.02
CA ASP A 189 -4.91 -15.81 -15.55
C ASP A 189 -3.74 -16.64 -14.99
N SER A 190 -4.07 -17.62 -14.15
CA SER A 190 -3.13 -18.51 -13.48
C SER A 190 -2.13 -19.22 -14.41
N PHE A 191 -2.48 -19.46 -15.67
CA PHE A 191 -1.63 -20.20 -16.62
C PHE A 191 -0.88 -19.29 -17.58
N TRP A 192 -1.32 -18.04 -17.73
CA TRP A 192 -0.72 -17.12 -18.67
C TRP A 192 0.60 -16.55 -18.15
N LEU A 193 1.61 -16.54 -19.02
CA LEU A 193 2.91 -15.89 -18.83
C LEU A 193 3.32 -15.17 -20.12
N PRO A 194 4.02 -14.03 -20.03
CA PRO A 194 4.47 -13.30 -21.21
C PRO A 194 5.57 -14.05 -21.95
N GLU A 195 5.58 -13.91 -23.27
CA GLU A 195 6.71 -14.29 -24.10
C GLU A 195 7.95 -13.45 -23.73
N ARG A 196 9.13 -14.05 -23.85
CA ARG A 196 10.38 -13.31 -23.63
C ARG A 196 10.56 -12.26 -24.72
N THR A 197 10.91 -11.04 -24.32
CA THR A 197 11.29 -9.98 -25.24
C THR A 197 12.53 -10.39 -26.02
N ARG A 198 12.52 -10.12 -27.34
CA ARG A 198 13.66 -10.43 -28.21
C ARG A 198 14.93 -9.74 -27.71
N ALA A 199 16.08 -10.40 -27.89
CA ALA A 199 17.37 -9.88 -27.42
C ALA A 199 17.68 -8.45 -27.85
N ALA A 200 17.26 -8.06 -29.07
CA ALA A 200 17.46 -6.73 -29.63
C ALA A 200 16.61 -5.62 -28.98
N GLN A 201 15.56 -5.97 -28.25
CA GLN A 201 14.65 -5.03 -27.56
C GLN A 201 14.92 -4.93 -26.05
N ARG A 202 15.96 -5.62 -25.56
CA ARG A 202 16.42 -5.53 -24.18
C ARG A 202 17.48 -4.41 -24.03
N PRO A 203 17.65 -3.86 -22.81
CA PRO A 203 18.70 -2.90 -22.53
C PRO A 203 20.09 -3.41 -22.93
N GLU A 204 20.99 -2.49 -23.25
CA GLU A 204 22.38 -2.81 -23.57
C GLU A 204 23.08 -3.46 -22.36
N SER A 205 22.71 -3.04 -21.14
CA SER A 205 23.21 -3.63 -19.89
C SER A 205 22.93 -5.13 -19.76
N CYS A 206 21.90 -5.67 -20.43
CA CYS A 206 21.63 -7.12 -20.45
C CYS A 206 22.58 -7.90 -21.36
N ARG A 207 23.27 -7.22 -22.29
CA ARG A 207 24.19 -7.83 -23.27
C ARG A 207 25.65 -7.69 -22.84
N GLN A 208 25.97 -6.65 -22.08
CA GLN A 208 27.31 -6.40 -21.56
C GLN A 208 27.22 -6.08 -20.06
N PRO A 209 27.41 -7.08 -19.17
CA PRO A 209 27.40 -6.82 -17.74
C PRO A 209 28.53 -5.84 -17.38
N VAL A 210 28.29 -5.01 -16.37
CA VAL A 210 29.27 -4.01 -15.93
C VAL A 210 30.57 -4.72 -15.56
N ARG A 211 31.66 -4.38 -16.25
CA ARG A 211 32.98 -4.97 -15.97
C ARG A 211 33.33 -4.73 -14.51
N LYS A 212 33.57 -5.81 -13.76
CA LYS A 212 34.10 -5.72 -12.40
C LYS A 212 35.47 -5.06 -12.49
N SER A 213 35.77 -4.11 -11.59
CA SER A 213 37.12 -3.60 -11.45
C SER A 213 38.00 -4.76 -11.00
N ASP A 214 38.82 -5.31 -11.90
CA ASP A 214 39.86 -6.26 -11.54
C ASP A 214 40.80 -5.55 -10.57
N GLY A 215 40.69 -5.90 -9.29
CA GLY A 215 41.63 -5.44 -8.29
C GLY A 215 42.99 -6.02 -8.62
N SER A 216 43.90 -5.18 -9.10
CA SER A 216 45.31 -5.52 -9.26
C SER A 216 45.83 -6.17 -7.98
N ARG A 217 46.31 -7.41 -8.09
CA ARG A 217 47.34 -8.01 -7.25
C ARG A 217 48.24 -8.84 -8.14
#